data_AF-A0A7J7UXB5-F1
#
_entry.id   AF-A0A7J7UXB5-F1
#
_cell.length_a   1.000
_cell.length_b   1.000
_cell.length_c   1.000
_cell.angle_alpha   90.00
_cell.angle_beta   90.00
_cell.angle_gamma   90.00
#
_symmetry.space_group_name_H-M   'P 1'
#
loop_
_entity.id
_entity.type
_entity.pdbx_description
1 polymer ?
#
loop_
_entity_poly.entity_id
_entity_poly.type
_entity_poly.pdbx_seq_one_letter_code
_entity_poly.pdbx_strand_id
1 'polypeptide(L)'
;MAAAATLEAVAPTGALRGLVHDFVMGQQEGPADRVAAGVKSGSYTVLQVVEALGSCLENPEPRTRARGIQLLSQVLLQCHSLLLEKEVVHLILFYENRLKDHHLVIPSVLHGLKALSLCVALPPGLAVSVLKAIFQEVHVQSLSQVNRHTVYSIISNFMRTRDEDDGWGKGSP
;
A
#
# COMPACT_ATOMS: atom_id res chain seq x y z
N MET A 1 30.90 -39.12 9.18
CA MET A 1 31.41 -37.80 9.59
C MET A 1 30.52 -36.75 8.94
N ALA A 2 30.19 -35.71 9.72
CA ALA A 2 28.96 -34.92 9.65
C ALA A 2 28.69 -34.25 8.29
N ALA A 3 27.46 -34.45 7.81
CA ALA A 3 26.87 -33.73 6.69
C ALA A 3 26.47 -32.32 7.11
N ALA A 4 26.65 -31.40 6.17
CA ALA A 4 26.45 -29.97 6.28
C ALA A 4 25.10 -29.60 6.93
N ALA A 5 25.18 -28.99 8.12
CA ALA A 5 24.06 -28.26 8.70
C ALA A 5 23.91 -26.94 7.93
N THR A 6 22.74 -26.82 7.31
CA THR A 6 22.16 -25.66 6.64
C THR A 6 22.35 -24.39 7.48
N LEU A 7 23.04 -23.40 6.89
CA LEU A 7 23.08 -22.03 7.38
C LEU A 7 21.66 -21.44 7.23
N GLU A 8 20.96 -21.28 8.35
CA GLU A 8 19.59 -20.74 8.36
C GLU A 8 19.52 -19.31 7.81
N ALA A 9 18.50 -19.07 6.99
CA ALA A 9 18.15 -17.80 6.36
C ALA A 9 17.58 -16.76 7.36
N VAL A 10 18.31 -16.45 8.42
CA VAL A 10 17.91 -15.48 9.47
C VAL A 10 18.28 -14.03 9.09
N ALA A 11 19.14 -13.83 8.08
CA ALA A 11 19.65 -12.53 7.67
C ALA A 11 18.65 -11.55 6.97
N PRO A 12 17.68 -11.98 6.13
CA PRO A 12 16.89 -11.02 5.35
C PRO A 12 15.93 -10.21 6.22
N THR A 13 15.27 -10.83 7.19
CA THR A 13 14.24 -10.16 8.00
C THR A 13 14.83 -9.15 8.99
N GLY A 14 16.06 -9.39 9.47
CA GLY A 14 16.77 -8.43 10.33
C GLY A 14 17.12 -7.14 9.59
N ALA A 15 17.57 -7.25 8.34
CA ALA A 15 17.87 -6.09 7.49
C ALA A 15 16.60 -5.28 7.16
N LEU A 16 15.49 -5.97 6.87
CA LEU A 16 14.20 -5.33 6.64
C LEU A 16 13.72 -4.54 7.89
N ARG A 17 13.82 -5.13 9.08
CA ARG A 17 13.46 -4.44 10.34
C ARG A 17 14.32 -3.20 10.59
N GLY A 18 15.63 -3.27 10.27
CA GLY A 18 16.52 -2.11 10.32
C GLY A 18 16.06 -0.98 9.39
N LEU A 19 15.76 -1.29 8.13
CA LEU A 19 15.25 -0.31 7.16
C LEU A 19 13.94 0.35 7.60
N VAL A 20 13.02 -0.45 8.15
CA VAL A 20 11.76 0.05 8.71
C VAL A 20 12.02 1.01 9.87
N HIS A 21 12.90 0.62 10.80
CA HIS A 21 13.26 1.46 11.94
C HIS A 21 13.87 2.80 11.49
N ASP A 22 14.84 2.77 10.57
CA ASP A 22 15.52 3.95 10.05
C ASP A 22 14.53 4.93 9.39
N PHE A 23 13.61 4.40 8.58
CA PHE A 23 12.56 5.21 7.95
C PHE A 23 11.64 5.87 8.99
N VAL A 24 11.20 5.12 9.99
CA VAL A 24 10.31 5.63 11.05
C VAL A 24 11.02 6.66 11.93
N MET A 25 12.33 6.53 12.14
CA MET A 25 13.14 7.52 12.87
C MET A 25 13.47 8.78 12.05
N GLY A 26 13.08 8.83 10.77
CA GLY A 26 13.14 10.03 9.95
C GLY A 26 14.16 10.00 8.81
N GLN A 27 14.92 8.91 8.63
CA GLN A 27 15.75 8.70 7.45
C GLN A 27 14.89 8.21 6.28
N GLN A 28 14.01 9.08 5.78
CA GLN A 28 13.00 8.69 4.79
C GLN A 28 13.55 8.51 3.37
N GLU A 29 14.74 9.07 3.08
CA GLU A 29 15.39 8.95 1.78
C GLU A 29 16.16 7.63 1.67
N GLY A 30 15.71 6.73 0.81
CA GLY A 30 16.43 5.49 0.48
C GLY A 30 15.84 4.20 1.06
N PRO A 31 15.40 4.10 2.34
CA PRO A 31 14.85 2.84 2.85
C PRO A 31 13.63 2.35 2.06
N ALA A 32 12.73 3.24 1.65
CA ALA A 32 11.58 2.86 0.84
C ALA A 32 11.98 2.25 -0.50
N ASP A 33 12.96 2.85 -1.19
CA ASP A 33 13.47 2.34 -2.46
C ASP A 33 14.22 1.01 -2.29
N ARG A 34 14.97 0.85 -1.19
CA ARG A 34 15.67 -0.39 -0.87
C ARG A 34 14.70 -1.52 -0.53
N VAL A 35 13.64 -1.22 0.23
CA VAL A 35 12.58 -2.19 0.53
C VAL A 35 11.84 -2.56 -0.76
N ALA A 36 11.47 -1.58 -1.59
CA ALA A 36 10.82 -1.82 -2.87
C ALA A 36 11.70 -2.65 -3.83
N ALA A 37 13.00 -2.37 -3.90
CA ALA A 37 13.95 -3.17 -4.66
C ALA A 37 14.02 -4.61 -4.15
N GLY A 38 14.03 -4.80 -2.83
CA GLY A 38 14.00 -6.12 -2.20
C GLY A 38 12.71 -6.90 -2.49
N VAL A 39 11.57 -6.22 -2.58
CA VAL A 39 10.30 -6.84 -3.00
C VAL A 39 10.36 -7.23 -4.49
N LYS A 40 10.84 -6.33 -5.35
CA LYS A 40 10.99 -6.59 -6.80
C LYS A 40 11.95 -7.74 -7.11
N SER A 41 13.02 -7.89 -6.32
CA SER A 41 13.98 -9.00 -6.47
C SER A 41 13.52 -10.30 -5.81
N GLY A 42 12.38 -10.31 -5.11
CA GLY A 42 11.88 -11.47 -4.36
C GLY A 42 12.64 -11.75 -3.07
N SER A 43 13.52 -10.83 -2.62
CA SER A 43 14.22 -10.95 -1.34
C SER A 43 13.28 -10.81 -0.15
N TYR A 44 12.19 -10.04 -0.32
CA TYR A 44 11.11 -9.89 0.64
C TYR A 44 9.76 -10.09 -0.04
N THR A 45 8.80 -10.62 0.69
CA THR A 45 7.39 -10.57 0.28
C THR A 45 6.72 -9.32 0.85
N VAL A 46 5.62 -8.88 0.23
CA VAL A 46 4.82 -7.76 0.76
C VAL A 46 4.28 -8.09 2.16
N LEU A 47 3.93 -9.36 2.41
CA LEU A 47 3.53 -9.82 3.73
C LEU A 47 4.65 -9.59 4.78
N GLN A 48 5.89 -9.94 4.47
CA GLN A 48 7.03 -9.71 5.38
C GLN A 48 7.26 -8.22 5.67
N VAL A 49 7.01 -7.34 4.69
CA VAL A 49 7.07 -5.88 4.90
C VAL A 49 5.98 -5.44 5.87
N VAL A 50 4.74 -5.91 5.69
CA VAL A 50 3.61 -5.59 6.59
C VAL A 50 3.86 -6.12 8.00
N GLU A 51 4.38 -7.34 8.15
CA GLU A 51 4.73 -7.93 9.45
C GLU A 51 5.84 -7.14 10.16
N ALA A 52 6.86 -6.69 9.42
CA ALA A 52 7.92 -5.85 9.97
C ALA A 52 7.39 -4.49 10.44
N LEU A 53 6.36 -3.97 9.77
CA LEU A 53 5.69 -2.72 10.12
C LEU A 53 4.71 -2.83 11.28
N GLY A 54 4.28 -4.03 11.69
CA GLY A 54 3.19 -4.25 12.64
C GLY A 54 3.26 -3.38 13.90
N SER A 55 4.42 -3.37 14.58
CA SER A 55 4.65 -2.55 15.79
C SER A 55 4.48 -1.04 15.56
N CYS A 56 4.77 -0.55 14.34
CA CYS A 56 4.59 0.85 13.96
C CYS A 56 3.13 1.16 13.62
N LEU A 57 2.42 0.22 12.98
CA LEU A 57 1.02 0.36 12.57
C LEU A 57 0.04 0.30 13.75
N GLU A 58 0.43 -0.37 14.83
CA GLU A 58 -0.33 -0.48 16.08
C GLU A 58 0.12 0.50 17.16
N ASN A 59 1.12 1.33 16.88
CA ASN A 59 1.64 2.28 17.84
C ASN A 59 0.57 3.32 18.25
N PRO A 60 0.45 3.70 19.53
CA PRO A 60 -0.52 4.71 19.97
C PRO A 60 -0.27 6.10 19.36
N GLU A 61 0.98 6.44 19.02
CA GLU A 61 1.36 7.73 18.44
C GLU A 61 0.94 7.82 16.95
N PRO A 62 0.03 8.74 16.57
CA PRO A 62 -0.43 8.87 15.19
C PRO A 62 0.68 9.12 14.18
N ARG A 63 1.72 9.87 14.55
CA ARG A 63 2.86 10.16 13.66
C ARG A 63 3.66 8.89 13.32
N THR A 64 3.80 7.98 14.27
CA THR A 64 4.50 6.71 14.06
C THR A 64 3.70 5.83 13.10
N ARG A 65 2.37 5.73 13.28
CA ARG A 65 1.49 5.03 12.34
C ARG A 65 1.55 5.64 10.94
N ALA A 66 1.48 6.97 10.86
CA ALA A 66 1.53 7.70 9.58
C ALA A 66 2.82 7.41 8.79
N ARG A 67 3.98 7.33 9.46
CA ARG A 67 5.26 6.96 8.84
C ARG A 67 5.31 5.49 8.40
N GLY A 68 4.81 4.57 9.22
CA GLY A 68 4.73 3.16 8.83
C GLY A 68 3.87 2.95 7.58
N ILE A 69 2.71 3.61 7.54
CA ILE A 69 1.81 3.58 6.38
C ILE A 69 2.44 4.30 5.19
N GLN A 70 3.17 5.40 5.40
CA GLN A 70 3.87 6.11 4.32
C GLN A 70 4.91 5.19 3.65
N LEU A 71 5.71 4.47 4.43
CA LEU A 71 6.67 3.50 3.91
C LEU A 71 5.97 2.42 3.07
N LEU A 72 4.90 1.83 3.63
CA LEU A 72 4.12 0.81 2.91
C LEU A 72 3.57 1.36 1.60
N SER A 73 2.95 2.54 1.62
CA SER A 73 2.38 3.19 0.44
C SER A 73 3.43 3.48 -0.63
N GLN A 74 4.64 3.89 -0.25
CA GLN A 74 5.75 4.11 -1.19
C GLN A 74 6.25 2.80 -1.81
N VAL A 75 6.35 1.73 -1.04
CA VAL A 75 6.71 0.39 -1.53
C VAL A 75 5.65 -0.13 -2.51
N LEU A 76 4.37 -0.03 -2.14
CA LEU A 76 3.26 -0.47 -3.00
C LEU A 76 3.20 0.32 -4.30
N LEU A 77 3.47 1.63 -4.29
CA LEU A 77 3.51 2.44 -5.51
C LEU A 77 4.57 1.96 -6.51
N GLN A 78 5.61 1.27 -6.05
CA GLN A 78 6.64 0.70 -6.90
C GLN A 78 6.39 -0.75 -7.30
N CYS A 79 5.55 -1.47 -6.55
CA CYS A 79 5.35 -2.91 -6.65
C CYS A 79 3.91 -3.30 -7.02
N HIS A 80 3.03 -2.35 -7.33
CA HIS A 80 1.61 -2.56 -7.58
C HIS A 80 1.30 -3.61 -8.66
N SER A 81 2.17 -3.76 -9.67
CA SER A 81 2.03 -4.75 -10.75
C SER A 81 2.37 -6.19 -10.32
N LEU A 82 3.02 -6.37 -9.17
CA LEU A 82 3.47 -7.67 -8.65
C LEU A 82 2.50 -8.25 -7.62
N LEU A 83 1.48 -7.49 -7.20
CA LEU A 83 0.54 -7.89 -6.16
C LEU A 83 -0.46 -8.91 -6.70
N LEU A 84 -0.67 -9.98 -5.93
CA LEU A 84 -1.72 -10.95 -6.20
C LEU A 84 -3.08 -10.39 -5.79
N GLU A 85 -4.14 -10.84 -6.45
CA GLU A 85 -5.53 -10.43 -6.15
C GLU A 85 -5.87 -10.54 -4.65
N LYS A 86 -5.52 -11.67 -4.03
CA LYS A 86 -5.73 -11.88 -2.58
C LYS A 86 -5.01 -10.84 -1.71
N GLU A 87 -3.81 -10.41 -2.11
CA GLU A 87 -3.04 -9.40 -1.36
C GLU A 87 -3.67 -8.03 -1.54
N VAL A 88 -4.09 -7.68 -2.76
CA VAL A 88 -4.80 -6.44 -3.07
C VAL A 88 -6.08 -6.31 -2.23
N VAL A 89 -6.86 -7.39 -2.11
CA VAL A 89 -8.09 -7.41 -1.28
C VAL A 89 -7.77 -7.07 0.18
N HIS A 90 -6.81 -7.76 0.79
CA HIS A 90 -6.46 -7.54 2.20
C HIS A 90 -5.86 -6.14 2.42
N LEU A 91 -5.03 -5.66 1.49
CA LEU A 91 -4.45 -4.33 1.55
C LEU A 91 -5.54 -3.26 1.45
N ILE A 92 -6.51 -3.39 0.53
CA ILE A 92 -7.61 -2.44 0.42
C ILE A 92 -8.42 -2.38 1.71
N LEU A 93 -8.82 -3.54 2.26
CA LEU A 93 -9.56 -3.58 3.52
C LEU A 93 -8.77 -2.92 4.67
N PHE A 94 -7.46 -3.16 4.71
CA PHE A 94 -6.57 -2.50 5.68
C PHE A 94 -6.57 -0.97 5.49
N TYR A 95 -6.37 -0.47 4.27
CA TYR A 95 -6.33 0.96 3.99
C TYR A 95 -7.69 1.64 4.20
N GLU A 96 -8.80 1.00 3.83
CA GLU A 96 -10.16 1.50 4.12
C GLU A 96 -10.38 1.64 5.63
N ASN A 97 -9.98 0.64 6.42
CA ASN A 97 -10.06 0.73 7.88
C ASN A 97 -9.18 1.87 8.43
N ARG A 98 -8.03 2.15 7.81
CA ARG A 98 -7.14 3.24 8.20
C ARG A 98 -7.61 4.63 7.77
N LEU A 99 -8.63 4.75 6.90
CA LEU A 99 -9.28 6.04 6.64
C LEU A 99 -10.04 6.58 7.85
N LYS A 100 -10.35 5.72 8.83
CA LYS A 100 -11.00 6.08 10.10
C LYS A 100 -10.02 6.51 11.19
N ASP A 101 -8.72 6.46 10.89
CA ASP A 101 -7.66 6.80 11.83
C ASP A 101 -7.52 8.34 11.96
N HIS A 102 -6.57 8.79 12.77
CA HIS A 102 -6.28 10.19 13.02
C HIS A 102 -5.96 10.95 11.72
N HIS A 103 -6.37 12.23 11.63
CA HIS A 103 -6.22 13.05 10.43
C HIS A 103 -4.78 13.17 9.89
N LEU A 104 -3.76 12.95 10.73
CA LEU A 104 -2.34 12.92 10.35
C LEU A 104 -1.95 11.66 9.54
N VAL A 105 -2.71 10.59 9.68
CA VAL A 105 -2.47 9.29 9.03
C VAL A 105 -3.11 9.25 7.63
N ILE A 106 -4.25 9.92 7.47
CA ILE A 106 -5.06 9.94 6.25
C ILE A 106 -4.27 10.24 4.96
N PRO A 107 -3.32 11.21 4.92
CA PRO A 107 -2.54 11.46 3.71
C PRO A 107 -1.75 10.23 3.24
N SER A 108 -1.10 9.51 4.17
CA SER A 108 -0.35 8.28 3.88
C SER A 108 -1.28 7.15 3.41
N VAL A 109 -2.50 7.09 3.95
CA VAL A 109 -3.52 6.11 3.57
C VAL A 109 -4.00 6.36 2.13
N LEU A 110 -4.31 7.62 1.79
CA LEU A 110 -4.72 8.00 0.44
C LEU A 110 -3.63 7.69 -0.59
N HIS A 111 -2.35 7.86 -0.25
CA HIS A 111 -1.24 7.48 -1.13
C HIS A 111 -1.19 5.97 -1.40
N GLY A 112 -1.49 5.14 -0.40
CA GLY A 112 -1.56 3.69 -0.59
C GLY A 112 -2.75 3.27 -1.44
N LEU A 113 -3.93 3.86 -1.20
CA LEU A 113 -5.10 3.64 -2.06
C LEU A 113 -4.87 4.07 -3.51
N LYS A 114 -4.09 5.14 -3.72
CA LYS A 114 -3.63 5.55 -5.07
C LYS A 114 -2.71 4.50 -5.70
N ALA A 115 -1.80 3.89 -4.95
CA ALA A 115 -0.98 2.80 -5.47
C ALA A 115 -1.84 1.58 -5.85
N LEU A 116 -2.80 1.22 -4.99
CA LEU A 116 -3.69 0.07 -5.20
C LEU A 116 -4.68 0.30 -6.35
N SER A 117 -5.06 1.55 -6.64
CA SER A 117 -5.91 1.85 -7.81
C SER A 117 -5.21 1.68 -9.16
N LEU A 118 -3.90 1.47 -9.17
CA LEU A 118 -3.11 1.11 -10.36
C LEU A 118 -2.97 -0.41 -10.54
N CYS A 119 -3.49 -1.22 -9.62
CA CYS A 119 -3.43 -2.68 -9.73
C CYS A 119 -4.45 -3.20 -10.74
N VAL A 120 -4.01 -4.04 -11.68
CA VAL A 120 -4.89 -4.70 -12.66
C VAL A 120 -5.70 -5.83 -12.01
N ALA A 121 -5.12 -6.54 -11.03
CA ALA A 121 -5.73 -7.67 -10.32
C ALA A 121 -6.73 -7.24 -9.23
N LEU A 122 -7.48 -6.17 -9.45
CA LEU A 122 -8.49 -5.69 -8.50
C LEU A 122 -9.83 -6.41 -8.78
N PRO A 123 -10.45 -7.08 -7.78
CA PRO A 123 -11.75 -7.70 -7.97
C PRO A 123 -12.86 -6.70 -8.32
N PRO A 124 -13.91 -7.14 -9.04
CA PRO A 124 -15.08 -6.30 -9.28
C PRO A 124 -15.71 -5.87 -7.95
N GLY A 125 -16.17 -4.62 -7.88
CA GLY A 125 -16.78 -4.05 -6.68
C GLY A 125 -15.82 -3.41 -5.68
N LEU A 126 -14.53 -3.79 -5.63
CA LEU A 126 -13.59 -3.15 -4.71
C LEU A 126 -13.28 -1.69 -5.09
N ALA A 127 -13.25 -1.34 -6.37
CA ALA A 127 -13.12 0.06 -6.78
C ALA A 127 -14.26 0.92 -6.20
N VAL A 128 -15.49 0.41 -6.25
CA VAL A 128 -16.67 1.08 -5.68
C VAL A 128 -16.58 1.15 -4.16
N SER A 129 -16.13 0.09 -3.50
CA SER A 129 -15.88 0.07 -2.05
C SER A 129 -14.91 1.18 -1.64
N VAL A 130 -13.74 1.25 -2.31
CA VAL A 130 -12.69 2.23 -2.02
C VAL A 130 -13.22 3.66 -2.17
N LEU A 131 -13.93 3.95 -3.26
CA LEU A 131 -14.51 5.28 -3.49
C LEU A 131 -15.55 5.63 -2.41
N LYS A 132 -16.44 4.70 -2.07
CA LYS A 132 -17.42 4.90 -0.99
C LYS A 132 -16.73 5.19 0.33
N ALA A 133 -15.72 4.40 0.71
CA ALA A 133 -14.98 4.58 1.94
C ALA A 133 -14.28 5.95 2.00
N ILE A 134 -13.62 6.38 0.91
CA ILE A 134 -12.99 7.70 0.85
C ILE A 134 -14.01 8.81 1.08
N PHE A 135 -15.16 8.79 0.39
CA PHE A 135 -16.15 9.87 0.51
C PHE A 135 -16.94 9.84 1.82
N GLN A 136 -17.05 8.68 2.47
CA GLN A 136 -17.70 8.55 3.78
C GLN A 136 -16.79 9.04 4.91
N GLU A 137 -15.51 8.66 4.88
CA GLU A 137 -14.60 8.89 6.02
C GLU A 137 -13.77 10.18 5.87
N VAL A 138 -13.59 10.69 4.65
CA VAL A 138 -12.72 11.84 4.39
C VAL A 138 -13.48 13.01 3.79
N HIS A 139 -13.44 14.15 4.49
CA HIS A 139 -13.92 15.41 3.94
C HIS A 139 -12.91 15.99 2.95
N VAL A 140 -13.06 15.67 1.66
CA VAL A 140 -12.11 16.03 0.59
C VAL A 140 -11.82 17.54 0.53
N GLN A 141 -12.81 18.39 0.83
CA GLN A 141 -12.66 19.85 0.77
C GLN A 141 -11.68 20.39 1.82
N SER A 142 -11.58 19.78 3.01
CA SER A 142 -10.64 20.19 4.06
C SER A 142 -9.22 19.67 3.85
N LEU A 143 -8.99 18.79 2.87
CA LEU A 143 -7.65 18.29 2.56
C LEU A 143 -6.79 19.38 1.91
N SER A 144 -5.46 19.24 2.01
CA SER A 144 -4.53 20.07 1.23
C SER A 144 -4.68 19.83 -0.28
N GLN A 145 -4.19 20.76 -1.10
CA GLN A 145 -4.25 20.63 -2.56
C GLN A 145 -3.61 19.32 -3.07
N VAL A 146 -2.46 18.94 -2.49
CA VAL A 146 -1.75 17.70 -2.85
C VAL A 146 -2.62 16.48 -2.53
N ASN A 147 -3.26 16.45 -1.36
CA ASN A 147 -4.10 15.33 -0.95
C ASN A 147 -5.40 15.26 -1.77
N ARG A 148 -6.00 16.40 -2.13
CA ARG A 148 -7.12 16.45 -3.07
C ARG A 148 -6.73 15.88 -4.44
N HIS A 149 -5.56 16.27 -4.95
CA HIS A 149 -5.04 15.72 -6.20
C HIS A 149 -4.86 14.20 -6.13
N THR A 150 -4.41 13.65 -4.99
CA THR A 150 -4.35 12.19 -4.78
C THR A 150 -5.72 11.55 -4.88
N VAL A 151 -6.75 12.11 -4.24
CA VAL A 151 -8.14 11.60 -4.34
C VAL A 151 -8.63 11.61 -5.79
N TYR A 152 -8.46 12.70 -6.51
CA TYR A 152 -8.87 12.78 -7.92
C TYR A 152 -8.07 11.84 -8.82
N SER A 153 -6.80 11.59 -8.51
CA SER A 153 -5.99 10.58 -9.21
C SER A 153 -6.56 9.17 -9.02
N ILE A 154 -7.01 8.82 -7.81
CA ILE A 154 -7.65 7.52 -7.54
C ILE A 154 -8.90 7.36 -8.41
N ILE A 155 -9.76 8.37 -8.45
CA ILE A 155 -10.97 8.37 -9.29
C ILE A 155 -10.60 8.19 -10.76
N SER A 156 -9.64 8.96 -11.26
CA SER A 156 -9.20 8.86 -12.65
C SER A 156 -8.60 7.49 -13.00
N ASN A 157 -7.87 6.87 -12.07
CA ASN A 157 -7.32 5.52 -12.27
C ASN A 157 -8.44 4.48 -12.37
N PHE A 158 -9.46 4.56 -11.52
CA PHE A 158 -10.59 3.64 -11.58
C PHE A 158 -11.44 3.83 -12.83
N MET A 159 -11.72 5.06 -13.26
CA MET A 159 -12.43 5.30 -14.52
C MET A 159 -11.69 4.65 -15.69
N ARG A 160 -10.37 4.90 -15.82
CA ARG A 160 -9.56 4.30 -16.89
C ARG A 160 -9.51 2.78 -16.89
N THR A 161 -9.52 2.16 -15.71
CA THR A 161 -9.35 0.69 -15.58
C THR A 161 -10.67 -0.07 -15.55
N ARG A 162 -11.82 0.61 -15.45
CA ARG A 162 -13.14 0.00 -15.28
C ARG A 162 -14.15 0.35 -16.35
N ASP A 163 -13.93 1.40 -17.13
CA ASP A 163 -14.75 1.73 -18.30
C ASP A 163 -14.66 0.66 -19.42
N GLU A 164 -13.71 -0.28 -19.35
CA GLU A 164 -13.55 -1.39 -20.32
C GLU A 164 -14.38 -2.64 -20.00
N ASP A 165 -14.93 -2.78 -18.78
CA ASP A 165 -15.74 -3.94 -18.37
C ASP A 165 -17.23 -3.82 -18.77
N ASP A 166 -17.69 -2.61 -19.13
CA ASP A 166 -19.03 -2.39 -19.65
C ASP A 166 -19.07 -2.76 -21.13
N GLY A 167 -19.47 -4.01 -21.39
CA GLY A 167 -19.72 -4.59 -22.71
C GLY A 167 -20.81 -3.89 -23.53
N TRP A 168 -20.75 -2.57 -23.72
CA TRP A 168 -21.59 -1.81 -24.66
C TRP A 168 -20.99 -1.75 -26.08
N GLY A 169 -19.97 -2.55 -26.39
CA GLY A 169 -19.35 -2.65 -27.72
C GLY A 169 -19.54 -3.99 -28.44
N LYS A 170 -20.12 -5.01 -27.79
CA LYS A 170 -20.38 -6.32 -28.43
C LYS A 170 -21.83 -6.45 -28.89
N GLY A 171 -22.29 -5.42 -29.60
CA GLY A 171 -23.41 -5.55 -30.53
C GLY A 171 -22.85 -5.76 -31.94
N SER A 172 -22.73 -7.02 -32.35
CA SER A 172 -22.59 -7.42 -33.75
C SER A 172 -23.67 -8.47 -34.02
N PRO A 173 -24.21 -8.61 -35.24
CA PRO A 173 -23.69 -8.16 -36.54
C PRO A 173 -24.36 -6.92 -37.12
#